data_AF-A0A9C8ML62-F1
#
_entry.id   AF-A0A9C8ML62-F1
#
_cell.length_a   1.000
_cell.length_b   1.000
_cell.length_c   1.000
_cell.angle_alpha   90.00
_cell.angle_beta   90.00
_cell.angle_gamma   90.00
#
_symmetry.space_group_name_H-M   'P 1'
#
loop_
_entity.id
_entity.type
_entity.pdbx_description
1 polymer ?
#
loop_
_entity_poly.entity_id
_entity_poly.type
_entity_poly.pdbx_seq_one_letter_code
_entity_poly.pdbx_strand_id
1 'polypeptide(L)'
;MSISRNNWRLFVATITILLFIALAWAMNSLWHENKINQQLDLLAKGEFIDKAELDLTSIEVLLSYAALQYKLQLYDQAVEAYSQAEPLANHQQLTQIYYNLGNIHLSQAIEFGQHVKVDRAVTMADVAKDYYRSTLV
;
A
#
# COMPACT_ATOMS: atom_id res chain seq x y z
N MET A 1 -13.97 7.43 54.26
CA MET A 1 -14.92 7.98 53.27
C MET A 1 -15.64 6.80 52.63
N SER A 2 -16.89 6.52 52.97
CA SER A 2 -17.60 5.33 52.45
C SER A 2 -18.18 5.64 51.07
N ILE A 3 -17.82 4.83 50.07
CA ILE A 3 -18.39 4.95 48.73
C ILE A 3 -19.86 4.50 48.85
N SER A 4 -20.80 5.36 48.45
CA SER A 4 -22.20 4.98 48.46
C SER A 4 -22.42 3.80 47.50
N ARG A 5 -23.31 2.87 47.85
CA ARG A 5 -23.66 1.72 47.01
C ARG A 5 -24.07 2.14 45.58
N ASN A 6 -24.62 3.34 45.43
CA ASN A 6 -24.98 3.91 44.13
C ASN A 6 -23.75 4.34 43.33
N ASN A 7 -22.77 5.00 43.98
CA ASN A 7 -21.53 5.42 43.33
C ASN A 7 -20.70 4.20 42.88
N TRP A 8 -20.71 3.11 43.65
CA TRP A 8 -20.06 1.85 43.25
C TRP A 8 -20.73 1.23 42.01
N ARG A 9 -22.07 1.20 41.96
CA ARG A 9 -22.81 0.70 40.79
C ARG A 9 -22.53 1.53 39.53
N LEU A 10 -22.53 2.86 39.66
CA LEU A 10 -22.19 3.75 38.56
C LEU A 10 -20.75 3.54 38.09
N PHE A 11 -19.80 3.41 39.01
CA PHE A 11 -18.40 3.13 38.67
C PHE A 11 -18.23 1.83 37.90
N VAL A 12 -18.84 0.73 38.37
CA VAL A 12 -18.80 -0.57 37.68
C VAL A 12 -19.47 -0.48 36.31
N ALA A 13 -20.62 0.20 36.19
CA ALA A 13 -21.30 0.40 34.91
C ALA A 13 -20.42 1.17 33.92
N THR A 14 -19.77 2.25 34.36
CA THR A 14 -18.87 3.03 33.51
C THR A 14 -17.68 2.21 33.03
N ILE A 15 -17.03 1.43 33.91
CA ILE A 15 -15.94 0.53 33.51
C ILE A 15 -16.44 -0.49 32.49
N THR A 16 -17.62 -1.06 32.71
CA THR A 16 -18.19 -2.06 31.81
C THR A 16 -18.43 -1.47 30.42
N ILE A 17 -18.95 -0.25 30.33
CA ILE A 17 -19.14 0.46 29.06
C ILE A 17 -17.79 0.73 28.38
N LEU A 18 -16.78 1.19 29.12
CA LEU A 18 -15.44 1.42 28.58
C LEU A 18 -14.82 0.12 28.02
N LEU A 19 -15.01 -1.01 28.71
CA LEU A 19 -14.56 -2.32 28.24
C LEU A 19 -15.27 -2.72 26.94
N PHE A 20 -16.58 -2.50 26.82
CA PHE A 20 -17.31 -2.79 25.58
C PHE A 20 -16.84 -1.92 24.40
N ILE A 21 -16.56 -0.64 24.64
CA ILE A 21 -16.02 0.26 23.60
C ILE A 21 -14.63 -0.22 23.15
N ALA A 22 -13.75 -0.55 24.09
CA ALA A 22 -12.42 -1.05 23.78
C ALA A 22 -12.48 -2.37 22.99
N LEU A 23 -13.38 -3.28 23.37
CA LEU A 23 -13.58 -4.56 22.68
C LEU A 23 -14.10 -4.36 21.26
N ALA A 24 -15.08 -3.47 21.06
CA ALA A 24 -15.60 -3.15 19.74
C ALA A 24 -14.51 -2.57 18.83
N TRP A 25 -13.66 -1.69 19.36
CA TRP A 25 -12.54 -1.12 18.62
C TRP A 25 -11.49 -2.19 18.23
N ALA A 26 -11.11 -3.06 19.16
CA ALA A 26 -10.18 -4.16 18.90
C ALA A 26 -10.73 -5.12 17.84
N MET A 27 -12.02 -5.45 17.91
CA MET A 27 -12.67 -6.33 16.94
C MET A 27 -12.72 -5.70 15.54
N ASN A 28 -12.99 -4.40 15.46
CA ASN A 28 -12.95 -3.67 14.20
C ASN A 28 -11.54 -3.61 13.59
N SER A 29 -10.51 -3.38 14.40
CA SER A 29 -9.12 -3.40 13.96
C SER A 29 -8.71 -4.76 13.41
N LEU A 30 -9.02 -5.86 14.12
CA LEU A 30 -8.74 -7.22 13.64
C LEU A 30 -9.47 -7.54 12.33
N TRP A 31 -10.71 -7.09 12.18
CA TRP A 31 -11.48 -7.30 10.96
C TRP A 31 -10.86 -6.55 9.77
N HIS A 32 -10.42 -5.31 9.99
CA HIS A 32 -9.73 -4.52 8.97
C HIS A 32 -8.42 -5.17 8.51
N GLU A 33 -7.57 -5.58 9.45
CA GLU A 33 -6.32 -6.31 9.16
C GLU A 33 -6.58 -7.60 8.39
N ASN A 34 -7.58 -8.38 8.80
CA ASN A 34 -7.93 -9.61 8.09
C ASN A 34 -8.40 -9.35 6.65
N LYS A 35 -9.13 -8.25 6.40
CA LYS A 35 -9.56 -7.85 5.06
C LYS A 35 -8.37 -7.44 4.19
N ILE A 36 -7.37 -6.76 4.74
CA ILE A 36 -6.12 -6.43 4.03
C ILE A 36 -5.39 -7.71 3.68
N ASN A 37 -5.16 -8.61 4.65
CA ASN A 37 -4.46 -9.87 4.42
C ASN A 37 -5.12 -10.74 3.34
N GLN A 38 -6.45 -10.81 3.33
CA GLN A 38 -7.19 -11.50 2.27
C GLN A 38 -6.91 -10.93 0.87
N GLN A 39 -6.81 -9.60 0.74
CA GLN A 39 -6.47 -8.97 -0.53
C GLN A 39 -5.02 -9.22 -0.92
N LEU A 40 -4.09 -9.22 0.03
CA LEU A 40 -2.69 -9.57 -0.22
C LEU A 40 -2.57 -11.01 -0.73
N ASP A 41 -3.32 -11.94 -0.14
CA ASP A 41 -3.37 -13.34 -0.61
C ASP A 41 -3.96 -13.46 -2.02
N LEU A 42 -4.96 -12.65 -2.36
CA LEU A 42 -5.51 -12.60 -3.71
C LEU A 42 -4.48 -12.07 -4.72
N LEU A 43 -3.82 -10.95 -4.40
CA LEU A 43 -2.79 -10.34 -5.24
C LEU A 43 -1.57 -11.26 -5.44
N ALA A 44 -1.21 -12.02 -4.41
CA ALA A 44 -0.10 -12.97 -4.45
C ALA A 44 -0.32 -14.11 -5.46
N LYS A 45 -1.56 -14.43 -5.82
CA LYS A 45 -1.88 -15.43 -6.86
C LYS A 45 -1.32 -15.04 -8.23
N GLY A 46 -1.11 -13.75 -8.47
CA GLY A 46 -0.50 -13.27 -9.72
C GLY A 46 -1.46 -13.16 -10.90
N GLU A 47 -2.76 -13.36 -10.68
CA GLU A 47 -3.80 -13.16 -11.69
C GLU A 47 -4.19 -11.68 -11.77
N PHE A 48 -4.70 -11.23 -12.92
CA PHE A 48 -5.21 -9.87 -13.05
C PHE A 48 -6.42 -9.67 -12.13
N ILE A 49 -6.44 -8.57 -11.39
CA ILE A 49 -7.53 -8.16 -10.51
C ILE A 49 -7.91 -6.73 -10.87
N ASP A 50 -9.21 -6.46 -11.03
CA ASP A 50 -9.69 -5.10 -11.25
C ASP A 50 -9.51 -4.27 -9.96
N LYS A 51 -9.02 -3.03 -10.10
CA LYS A 51 -8.88 -2.10 -8.99
C LYS A 51 -10.18 -1.88 -8.21
N ALA A 52 -11.34 -2.02 -8.86
CA ALA A 52 -12.64 -1.87 -8.22
C ALA A 52 -12.93 -2.95 -7.16
N GLU A 53 -12.19 -4.06 -7.19
CA GLU A 53 -12.31 -5.17 -6.22
C GLU A 53 -11.41 -4.98 -4.98
N LEU A 54 -10.55 -3.95 -4.99
CA LEU A 54 -9.54 -3.73 -3.97
C LEU A 54 -9.81 -2.50 -3.13
N ASP A 55 -9.42 -2.58 -1.87
CA ASP A 55 -9.40 -1.48 -0.92
C ASP A 55 -8.05 -0.74 -1.01
N LEU A 56 -7.96 0.16 -1.99
CA LEU A 56 -6.75 0.94 -2.27
C LEU A 56 -6.48 2.06 -1.24
N THR A 57 -7.13 2.04 -0.08
CA THR A 57 -6.82 2.96 1.03
C THR A 57 -5.65 2.49 1.88
N SER A 58 -5.34 1.18 1.84
CA SER A 58 -4.16 0.59 2.48
C SER A 58 -2.95 0.68 1.55
N ILE A 59 -1.84 1.18 2.09
CA ILE A 59 -0.58 1.23 1.36
C ILE A 59 -0.06 -0.17 1.02
N GLU A 60 -0.26 -1.16 1.90
CA GLU A 60 0.15 -2.55 1.68
C GLU A 60 -0.56 -3.15 0.45
N VAL A 61 -1.86 -2.87 0.30
CA VAL A 61 -2.65 -3.28 -0.86
C VAL A 61 -2.17 -2.55 -2.11
N LEU A 62 -1.96 -1.22 -2.04
CA LEU A 62 -1.46 -0.43 -3.16
C LEU A 62 -0.09 -0.91 -3.67
N LEU A 63 0.86 -1.15 -2.77
CA LEU A 63 2.20 -1.64 -3.13
C LEU A 63 2.15 -3.03 -3.76
N SER A 64 1.32 -3.93 -3.20
CA SER A 64 1.16 -5.28 -3.72
C SER A 64 0.47 -5.29 -5.08
N TYR A 65 -0.53 -4.42 -5.25
CA TYR A 65 -1.21 -4.21 -6.52
C TYR A 65 -0.25 -3.64 -7.56
N ALA A 66 0.54 -2.62 -7.23
CA ALA A 66 1.55 -2.05 -8.13
C ALA A 66 2.58 -3.09 -8.58
N ALA A 67 3.06 -3.94 -7.64
CA ALA A 67 3.97 -5.03 -7.95
C ALA A 67 3.35 -6.08 -8.88
N LEU A 68 2.06 -6.42 -8.68
CA LEU A 68 1.32 -7.30 -9.58
C LEU A 68 1.19 -6.71 -10.98
N GLN A 69 0.78 -5.44 -11.10
CA GLN A 69 0.68 -4.76 -12.39
C GLN A 69 2.02 -4.77 -13.13
N TYR A 70 3.11 -4.50 -12.42
CA TYR A 70 4.45 -4.59 -13.00
C TYR A 70 4.79 -6.00 -13.49
N LYS A 71 4.48 -7.04 -12.70
CA LYS A 71 4.69 -8.44 -13.09
C LYS A 71 3.89 -8.83 -14.33
N LEU A 72 2.69 -8.26 -14.49
CA LEU A 72 1.84 -8.43 -15.68
C LEU A 72 2.25 -7.53 -16.85
N GLN A 73 3.36 -6.79 -16.73
CA GLN A 73 3.87 -5.83 -17.72
C GLN A 73 2.89 -4.68 -18.02
N LEU A 74 1.98 -4.41 -17.08
CA LEU A 74 1.03 -3.31 -17.11
C LEU A 74 1.69 -2.08 -16.47
N TYR A 75 2.69 -1.53 -17.18
CA TYR A 75 3.59 -0.52 -16.64
C TYR A 75 2.90 0.78 -16.23
N ASP A 76 1.95 1.28 -17.02
CA ASP A 76 1.24 2.51 -16.71
C ASP A 76 0.41 2.36 -15.42
N GLN A 77 -0.24 1.20 -15.26
CA GLN A 77 -1.02 0.87 -14.07
C GLN A 77 -0.12 0.69 -12.85
N ALA A 78 1.06 0.10 -13.03
CA ALA A 78 2.04 -0.05 -11.96
C ALA A 78 2.57 1.30 -11.47
N VAL A 79 2.89 2.22 -12.39
CA VAL A 79 3.29 3.60 -12.06
C VAL A 79 2.17 4.32 -11.33
N GLU A 80 0.93 4.28 -11.85
CA GLU A 80 -0.23 4.91 -11.21
C GLU A 80 -0.40 4.43 -9.76
N ALA A 81 -0.33 3.11 -9.53
CA ALA A 81 -0.49 2.53 -8.19
C ALA A 81 0.67 2.91 -7.24
N TYR A 82 1.91 2.92 -7.71
CA TYR A 82 3.04 3.39 -6.91
C TYR A 82 2.96 4.88 -6.59
N SER A 83 2.51 5.73 -7.52
CA SER A 83 2.30 7.15 -7.27
C SER A 83 1.15 7.41 -6.28
N GLN A 84 0.12 6.56 -6.27
CA GLN A 84 -0.93 6.62 -5.24
C GLN A 84 -0.44 6.17 -3.86
N ALA A 85 0.53 5.25 -3.80
CA ALA A 85 1.13 4.78 -2.55
C ALA A 85 2.09 5.82 -1.93
N GLU A 86 2.78 6.61 -2.75
CA GLU A 86 3.78 7.59 -2.35
C GLU A 86 3.35 8.52 -1.19
N PRO A 87 2.18 9.20 -1.22
CA PRO A 87 1.77 10.09 -0.13
C PRO A 87 1.43 9.37 1.19
N LEU A 88 1.23 8.04 1.17
CA LEU A 88 0.93 7.23 2.35
C LEU A 88 2.19 6.57 2.94
N ALA A 89 3.31 6.65 2.23
CA ALA A 89 4.52 5.90 2.54
C ALA A 89 5.31 6.49 3.70
N ASN A 90 5.79 5.60 4.58
CA ASN A 90 6.89 5.93 5.46
C ASN A 90 8.22 5.98 4.67
N HIS A 91 9.29 6.47 5.28
CA HIS A 91 10.58 6.66 4.61
C HIS A 91 11.14 5.37 3.96
N GLN A 92 11.04 4.22 4.66
CA GLN A 92 11.50 2.94 4.11
C GLN A 92 10.67 2.50 2.90
N GLN A 93 9.34 2.65 2.97
CA GLN A 93 8.44 2.34 1.86
C GLN A 93 8.69 3.28 0.68
N LEU A 94 8.99 4.56 0.93
CA LEU A 94 9.29 5.53 -0.11
C LEU A 94 10.54 5.14 -0.92
N THR A 95 11.60 4.70 -0.23
CA THR A 95 12.79 4.13 -0.89
C THR A 95 12.42 2.96 -1.81
N GLN A 96 11.56 2.06 -1.34
CA GLN A 96 11.10 0.91 -2.14
C GLN A 96 10.25 1.35 -3.34
N ILE A 97 9.35 2.32 -3.16
CA ILE A 97 8.53 2.88 -4.24
C ILE A 97 9.40 3.46 -5.34
N TYR A 98 10.36 4.32 -4.98
CA TYR A 98 11.27 4.93 -5.96
C TYR A 98 12.14 3.89 -6.66
N TYR A 99 12.64 2.90 -5.93
CA TYR A 99 13.39 1.80 -6.56
C TYR A 99 12.53 1.06 -7.60
N ASN A 100 11.27 0.76 -7.27
CA ASN A 100 10.36 0.04 -8.16
C ASN A 100 9.90 0.89 -9.36
N LEU A 101 9.63 2.18 -9.18
CA LEU A 101 9.38 3.11 -10.28
C LEU A 101 10.58 3.20 -11.22
N GLY A 102 11.79 3.23 -10.68
CA GLY A 102 13.03 3.15 -11.45
C GLY A 102 13.10 1.87 -12.30
N ASN A 103 12.78 0.71 -11.72
CA ASN A 103 12.77 -0.58 -12.43
C ASN A 103 11.72 -0.62 -13.56
N ILE A 104 10.54 -0.04 -13.33
CA ILE A 104 9.49 0.04 -14.36
C ILE A 104 9.99 0.84 -15.56
N HIS A 105 10.49 2.05 -15.33
CA HIS A 105 10.97 2.92 -16.42
C HIS A 105 12.21 2.33 -17.12
N LEU A 106 13.10 1.66 -16.39
CA LEU A 106 14.23 0.95 -17.01
C LEU A 106 13.74 -0.19 -17.92
N SER A 107 12.70 -0.93 -17.51
CA SER A 107 12.11 -1.98 -18.34
C SER A 107 11.49 -1.41 -19.61
N GLN A 108 10.76 -0.30 -19.51
CA GLN A 108 10.23 0.43 -20.67
C GLN A 108 11.35 0.95 -21.58
N ALA A 109 12.46 1.44 -21.00
CA ALA A 109 13.62 1.90 -21.77
C ALA A 109 14.22 0.77 -22.61
N ILE A 110 14.39 -0.41 -22.03
CA ILE A 110 14.91 -1.61 -22.71
C ILE A 110 13.96 -2.00 -23.86
N GLU A 111 12.66 -2.04 -23.61
CA GLU A 111 11.66 -2.38 -24.63
C GLU A 111 11.70 -1.38 -25.81
N PHE A 112 11.72 -0.07 -25.55
CA PHE A 112 11.84 0.92 -26.61
C PHE A 112 13.15 0.83 -27.39
N GLY A 113 14.25 0.52 -26.70
CA GLY A 113 15.56 0.31 -27.33
C GLY A 113 15.56 -0.86 -28.31
N GLN A 114 14.91 -1.96 -27.96
CA GLN A 114 14.74 -3.13 -28.83
C GLN A 114 13.90 -2.82 -30.09
N HIS A 115 12.97 -1.88 -29.98
CA HIS A 115 12.13 -1.43 -31.10
C HIS A 115 12.69 -0.22 -31.88
N VAL A 116 13.99 0.06 -31.77
CA VAL A 116 14.70 1.15 -32.48
C VAL A 116 14.12 2.54 -32.17
N LYS A 117 13.47 2.70 -31.00
CA LYS A 117 12.95 3.99 -30.51
C LYS A 117 13.95 4.59 -29.51
N VAL A 118 15.16 4.87 -29.99
CA VAL A 118 16.30 5.28 -29.14
C VAL A 118 16.00 6.50 -28.29
N ASP A 119 15.37 7.54 -28.85
CA ASP A 119 15.05 8.77 -28.10
C ASP A 119 14.15 8.48 -26.89
N ARG A 120 13.11 7.65 -27.09
CA ARG A 120 12.21 7.25 -26.00
C ARG A 120 12.91 6.36 -24.98
N ALA A 121 13.79 5.47 -25.43
CA ALA A 121 14.59 4.64 -24.54
C ALA A 121 15.49 5.50 -23.63
N VAL A 122 16.16 6.51 -24.19
CA VAL A 122 16.99 7.44 -23.42
C VAL A 122 16.15 8.21 -22.41
N THR A 123 15.00 8.76 -22.82
CA THR A 123 14.09 9.47 -21.88
C THR A 123 13.68 8.59 -20.71
N MET A 124 13.27 7.35 -20.96
CA MET A 124 12.85 6.44 -19.87
C MET A 124 14.03 6.03 -18.97
N ALA A 125 15.22 5.85 -19.54
CA ALA A 125 16.43 5.57 -18.77
C ALA A 125 16.82 6.76 -17.86
N ASP A 126 16.65 8.00 -18.34
CA ASP A 126 16.88 9.19 -17.53
C ASP A 126 15.88 9.30 -16.37
N VAL A 127 14.60 9.04 -16.62
CA VAL A 127 13.58 9.00 -15.57
C VAL A 127 13.91 7.92 -14.53
N ALA A 128 14.31 6.71 -14.98
CA ALA A 128 14.70 5.63 -14.09
C ALA A 128 15.89 6.02 -13.19
N LYS A 129 16.90 6.67 -13.77
CA LYS A 129 18.08 7.18 -13.03
C LYS A 129 17.68 8.19 -11.96
N ASP A 130 16.76 9.09 -12.24
CA ASP A 130 16.31 10.09 -11.26
C ASP A 130 15.57 9.43 -10.09
N TYR A 131 14.73 8.43 -10.35
CA TYR A 131 14.12 7.62 -9.28
C TYR A 131 15.14 6.88 -8.43
N TYR A 132 16.15 6.25 -9.02
CA TYR A 132 17.23 5.59 -8.24
C TYR A 132 18.06 6.59 -7.42
N ARG A 133 18.19 7.83 -7.86
CA ARG A 133 18.84 8.87 -7.04
C ARG A 133 18.01 9.22 -5.83
N SER A 134 16.69 9.28 -5.97
CA SER A 134 15.77 9.53 -4.86
C SER A 134 15.78 8.43 -3.80
N THR A 135 16.30 7.23 -4.07
CA THR A 135 16.48 6.18 -3.05
C THR A 135 17.66 6.42 -2.12
N LEU A 136 18.56 7.34 -2.44
CA LEU A 136 19.80 7.61 -1.70
C LEU A 136 19.69 8.78 -0.71
N VAL A 137 18.54 9.45 -0.68
CA VAL A 137 18.26 10.66 0.11
C VAL A 137 17.28 10.32 1.23
#